data_AF-A0A521BTJ5-F1
#
_entry.id   AF-A0A521BTJ5-F1
#
_cell.length_a   1.000
_cell.length_b   1.000
_cell.length_c   1.000
_cell.angle_alpha   90.00
_cell.angle_beta   90.00
_cell.angle_gamma   90.00
#
_symmetry.space_group_name_H-M   'P 1'
#
loop_
_entity.id
_entity.type
_entity.pdbx_description
1 polymer ?
#
loop_
_entity_poly.entity_id
_entity_poly.type
_entity_poly.pdbx_seq_one_letter_code
_entity_poly.pdbx_strand_id
1 'polypeptide(L)'
;MEKFEEWEDALDKIDWSDVLDEVDGQLLENLANELRFRTYEALKVSSLHLGDGYHITHLANGKWAFWNEQNYVREDIRFFDTEQHFLHFALQLFRLNETKAKELVQLLQKTPQLKICVVCNHHFNPNDPARKDLGIEGIYVDEEKSEGECCSPQCAVEAVLHEMKDA
;
A
#
# COMPACT_ATOMS: atom_id res chain seq x y z
N MET A 1 -0.26 -0.80 -50.53
CA MET A 1 1.12 -0.98 -50.02
C MET A 1 1.50 0.20 -49.14
N GLU A 2 1.10 1.43 -49.49
CA GLU A 2 1.23 2.64 -48.65
C GLU A 2 0.59 2.52 -47.25
N LYS A 3 -0.54 1.81 -47.13
CA LYS A 3 -1.22 1.59 -45.84
C LYS A 3 -0.45 0.71 -44.83
N PHE A 4 0.64 0.06 -45.22
CA PHE A 4 1.45 -0.76 -44.30
C PHE A 4 2.61 0.07 -43.74
N GLU A 5 3.22 0.91 -44.58
CA GLU A 5 4.29 1.86 -44.22
C GLU A 5 3.79 2.91 -43.22
N GLU A 6 2.56 3.41 -43.38
CA GLU A 6 1.95 4.35 -42.42
C GLU A 6 1.70 3.73 -41.02
N TRP A 7 1.58 2.40 -40.92
CA TRP A 7 1.39 1.72 -39.64
C TRP A 7 2.73 1.39 -38.96
N GLU A 8 3.75 1.01 -39.72
CA GLU A 8 5.13 0.86 -39.20
C GLU A 8 5.67 2.20 -38.66
N ASP A 9 5.53 3.28 -39.42
CA ASP A 9 5.96 4.63 -39.00
C ASP A 9 5.18 5.18 -37.79
N ALA A 10 3.96 4.68 -37.55
CA ALA A 10 3.16 5.04 -36.39
C ALA A 10 3.58 4.25 -35.14
N LEU A 11 4.00 2.99 -35.29
CA LEU A 11 4.49 2.14 -34.21
C LEU A 11 5.90 2.54 -33.74
N ASP A 12 6.74 3.05 -34.65
CA ASP A 12 8.08 3.58 -34.34
C ASP A 12 8.05 4.94 -33.63
N LYS A 13 6.90 5.65 -33.66
CA LYS A 13 6.69 6.90 -32.92
C LYS A 13 6.16 6.70 -31.50
N ILE A 14 5.80 5.46 -31.14
CA ILE A 14 5.42 5.14 -29.77
C ILE A 14 6.70 5.03 -28.97
N ASP A 15 6.85 5.88 -27.95
CA ASP A 15 7.87 5.66 -26.95
C ASP A 15 7.45 4.47 -26.09
N TRP A 16 7.94 3.29 -26.49
CA TRP A 16 7.65 2.05 -25.78
C TRP A 16 8.18 2.08 -24.34
N SER A 17 9.13 2.94 -24.01
CA SER A 17 9.60 3.09 -22.62
C SER A 17 8.55 3.76 -21.73
N ASP A 18 7.90 4.82 -22.22
CA ASP A 18 6.80 5.49 -21.50
C ASP A 18 5.60 4.55 -21.29
N VAL A 19 5.27 3.74 -22.30
CA VAL A 19 4.18 2.75 -22.19
C VAL A 19 4.51 1.66 -21.17
N LEU A 20 5.77 1.22 -21.11
CA LEU A 20 6.21 0.21 -20.14
C LEU A 20 6.19 0.77 -18.72
N ASP A 21 6.64 2.01 -18.51
CA ASP A 21 6.62 2.67 -17.21
C ASP A 21 5.18 2.91 -16.71
N GLU A 22 4.26 3.27 -17.61
CA GLU A 22 2.83 3.40 -17.28
C GLU A 22 2.22 2.06 -16.88
N VAL A 23 2.54 0.99 -17.62
CA VAL A 23 2.09 -0.36 -17.30
C VAL A 23 2.63 -0.77 -15.92
N ASP A 24 3.93 -0.63 -15.67
CA ASP A 24 4.56 -0.95 -14.38
C ASP A 24 3.94 -0.14 -13.21
N GLY A 25 3.58 1.12 -13.44
CA GLY A 25 2.85 1.93 -12.48
C GLY A 25 1.45 1.38 -12.17
N GLN A 26 0.63 1.09 -13.19
CA GLN A 26 -0.72 0.52 -13.01
C GLN A 26 -0.68 -0.83 -12.31
N LEU A 27 0.35 -1.59 -12.61
CA LEU A 27 0.68 -2.87 -12.05
C LEU A 27 0.90 -2.78 -10.52
N LEU A 28 1.65 -1.80 -10.05
CA LEU A 28 1.83 -1.52 -8.62
C LEU A 28 0.56 -0.95 -7.95
N GLU A 29 -0.25 -0.18 -8.67
CA GLU A 29 -1.56 0.25 -8.18
C GLU A 29 -2.51 -0.94 -7.95
N ASN A 30 -2.44 -1.96 -8.80
CA ASN A 30 -3.21 -3.20 -8.59
C ASN A 30 -2.74 -3.95 -7.34
N LEU A 31 -1.44 -4.02 -7.08
CA LEU A 31 -0.89 -4.58 -5.85
C LEU A 31 -1.42 -3.84 -4.61
N ALA A 32 -1.46 -2.51 -4.67
CA ALA A 32 -2.03 -1.69 -3.60
C ALA A 32 -3.50 -2.02 -3.37
N ASN A 33 -4.29 -2.12 -4.44
CA ASN A 33 -5.71 -2.47 -4.36
C ASN A 33 -5.94 -3.87 -3.79
N GLU A 34 -5.12 -4.87 -4.16
CA GLU A 34 -5.19 -6.22 -3.60
C GLU A 34 -4.97 -6.21 -2.08
N LEU A 35 -4.03 -5.38 -1.63
CA LEU A 35 -3.77 -5.13 -0.22
C LEU A 35 -4.73 -4.14 0.43
N ARG A 36 -5.74 -3.64 -0.28
CA ARG A 36 -6.70 -2.63 0.18
C ARG A 36 -6.05 -1.32 0.60
N PHE A 37 -5.07 -0.84 -0.14
CA PHE A 37 -4.57 0.54 -0.07
C PHE A 37 -5.14 1.34 -1.23
N ARG A 38 -5.45 2.62 -0.97
CA ARG A 38 -6.08 3.48 -1.98
C ARG A 38 -5.15 3.79 -3.16
N THR A 39 -3.85 3.85 -2.88
CA THR A 39 -2.80 4.11 -3.87
C THR A 39 -1.56 3.32 -3.53
N TYR A 40 -0.71 3.11 -4.53
CA TYR A 40 0.61 2.52 -4.33
C TYR A 40 1.47 3.35 -3.36
N GLU A 41 1.42 4.67 -3.45
CA GLU A 41 2.15 5.54 -2.52
C GLU A 41 1.72 5.34 -1.05
N ALA A 42 0.42 5.17 -0.80
CA ALA A 42 -0.08 4.89 0.55
C ALA A 42 0.42 3.54 1.08
N LEU A 43 0.47 2.51 0.22
CA LEU A 43 1.09 1.22 0.56
C LEU A 43 2.57 1.41 0.86
N LYS A 44 3.31 2.15 0.03
CA LYS A 44 4.76 2.36 0.15
C LYS A 44 5.13 3.09 1.45
N VAL A 45 4.43 4.18 1.79
CA VAL A 45 4.63 4.92 3.05
C VAL A 45 4.26 4.09 4.27
N SER A 46 3.28 3.20 4.15
CA SER A 46 2.86 2.29 5.22
C SER A 46 3.71 1.02 5.32
N SER A 47 4.67 0.84 4.40
CA SER A 47 5.53 -0.35 4.33
C SER A 47 6.94 -0.04 4.81
N LEU A 48 7.53 -0.98 5.51
CA LEU A 48 8.95 -1.01 5.79
C LEU A 48 9.69 -1.58 4.56
N HIS A 49 10.71 -0.87 4.08
CA HIS A 49 11.61 -1.36 3.04
C HIS A 49 12.72 -2.23 3.64
N LEU A 50 12.92 -3.42 3.07
CA LEU A 50 13.85 -4.44 3.57
C LEU A 50 15.11 -4.58 2.69
N GLY A 51 15.22 -3.81 1.60
CA GLY A 51 16.27 -3.93 0.59
C GLY A 51 15.87 -4.80 -0.59
N ASP A 52 16.59 -4.68 -1.71
CA ASP A 52 16.39 -5.47 -2.94
C ASP A 52 14.93 -5.47 -3.46
N GLY A 53 14.22 -4.35 -3.26
CA GLY A 53 12.82 -4.19 -3.64
C GLY A 53 11.82 -4.91 -2.73
N TYR A 54 12.25 -5.54 -1.62
CA TYR A 54 11.34 -6.18 -0.67
C TYR A 54 10.72 -5.17 0.29
N HIS A 55 9.43 -5.37 0.54
CA HIS A 55 8.63 -4.56 1.44
C HIS A 55 7.83 -5.44 2.38
N ILE A 56 7.55 -4.92 3.57
CA ILE A 56 6.63 -5.53 4.50
C ILE A 56 5.73 -4.48 5.16
N THR A 57 4.44 -4.77 5.30
CA THR A 57 3.49 -3.91 6.02
C THR A 57 2.64 -4.71 7.00
N HIS A 58 2.25 -4.08 8.10
CA HIS A 58 1.35 -4.65 9.10
C HIS A 58 -0.08 -4.15 8.83
N LEU A 59 -0.95 -5.06 8.40
CA LEU A 59 -2.32 -4.75 8.02
C LEU A 59 -3.20 -4.58 9.26
N ALA A 60 -4.27 -3.79 9.14
CA ALA A 60 -5.20 -3.55 10.25
C ALA A 60 -5.95 -4.82 10.71
N ASN A 61 -5.94 -5.90 9.92
CA ASN A 61 -6.49 -7.21 10.31
C ASN A 61 -5.51 -8.05 11.17
N GLY A 62 -4.34 -7.50 11.51
CA GLY A 62 -3.32 -8.13 12.33
C GLY A 62 -2.27 -8.93 11.56
N LYS A 63 -2.45 -9.15 10.24
CA LYS A 63 -1.51 -9.89 9.40
C LYS A 63 -0.39 -9.01 8.87
N TRP A 64 0.73 -9.63 8.55
CA TRP A 64 1.84 -9.03 7.83
C TRP A 64 1.77 -9.41 6.36
N ALA A 65 1.87 -8.44 5.46
CA ALA A 65 1.98 -8.65 4.03
C ALA A 65 3.40 -8.35 3.57
N PHE A 66 4.03 -9.32 2.91
CA PHE A 66 5.38 -9.25 2.37
C PHE A 66 5.34 -9.41 0.85
N TRP A 67 6.01 -8.50 0.15
CA TRP A 67 5.99 -8.42 -1.31
C TRP A 67 7.31 -7.84 -1.84
N ASN A 68 7.52 -7.93 -3.15
CA ASN A 68 8.69 -7.38 -3.83
C ASN A 68 8.27 -6.51 -5.01
N GLU A 69 8.63 -5.23 -5.02
CA GLU A 69 8.26 -4.24 -6.04
C GLU A 69 8.64 -4.68 -7.46
N GLN A 70 9.79 -5.34 -7.62
CA GLN A 70 10.33 -5.72 -8.94
C GLN A 70 9.77 -7.05 -9.45
N ASN A 71 9.34 -7.93 -8.54
CA ASN A 71 8.92 -9.29 -8.88
C ASN A 71 7.43 -9.53 -8.65
N TYR A 72 6.66 -8.51 -8.28
CA TYR A 72 5.26 -8.68 -7.85
C TYR A 72 4.35 -9.28 -8.95
N VAL A 73 4.72 -9.15 -10.24
CA VAL A 73 4.03 -9.80 -11.37
C VAL A 73 4.22 -11.32 -11.38
N ARG A 74 5.33 -11.79 -10.81
CA ARG A 74 5.76 -13.21 -10.84
C ARG A 74 5.64 -13.90 -9.50
N GLU A 75 5.64 -13.13 -8.42
CA GLU A 75 5.60 -13.62 -7.04
C GLU A 75 4.38 -13.07 -6.32
N ASP A 76 3.55 -13.97 -5.81
CA ASP A 76 2.41 -13.61 -4.98
C ASP A 76 2.85 -12.98 -3.65
N ILE A 77 1.97 -12.13 -3.12
CA ILE A 77 2.09 -11.58 -1.78
C ILE A 77 2.07 -12.71 -0.77
N ARG A 78 3.02 -12.70 0.17
CA ARG A 78 3.06 -13.65 1.27
C ARG A 78 2.48 -13.02 2.53
N PHE A 79 1.57 -13.75 3.17
CA PHE A 79 0.94 -13.31 4.41
C PHE A 79 1.48 -14.10 5.60
N PHE A 80 1.73 -13.40 6.70
CA PHE A 80 2.15 -13.99 7.96
C PHE A 80 1.23 -13.52 9.09
N ASP A 81 0.74 -14.46 9.90
CA ASP A 81 -0.17 -14.11 11.01
C ASP A 81 0.57 -13.46 12.19
N THR A 82 1.88 -13.68 12.31
CA THR A 82 2.69 -13.15 13.40
C THR A 82 4.04 -12.64 12.92
N GLU A 83 4.60 -11.68 13.67
CA GLU A 83 5.96 -11.18 13.46
C GLU A 83 6.99 -12.33 13.50
N GLN A 84 6.80 -13.30 14.38
CA GLN A 84 7.70 -14.45 14.56
C GLN A 84 7.71 -15.37 13.32
N HIS A 85 6.55 -15.59 12.69
CA HIS A 85 6.48 -16.36 11.45
C HIS A 85 7.24 -15.65 10.33
N PHE A 86 7.07 -14.33 10.20
CA PHE A 86 7.82 -13.54 9.24
C PHE A 86 9.33 -13.56 9.53
N LEU A 87 9.75 -13.37 10.78
CA LEU A 87 11.16 -13.39 11.17
C LEU A 87 11.83 -14.72 10.82
N HIS A 88 11.17 -15.85 11.12
CA HIS A 88 11.70 -17.17 10.76
C HIS A 88 11.93 -17.30 9.24
N PHE A 89 10.97 -16.83 8.44
CA PHE A 89 11.06 -16.80 6.99
C PHE A 89 12.19 -15.86 6.51
N ALA A 90 12.27 -14.65 7.04
CA ALA A 90 13.25 -13.64 6.64
C ALA A 90 14.69 -14.08 6.95
N LEU A 91 14.92 -14.73 8.10
CA LEU A 91 16.22 -15.30 8.46
C LEU A 91 16.71 -16.32 7.42
N GLN A 92 15.79 -17.16 6.90
CA GLN A 92 16.12 -18.16 5.88
C GLN A 92 16.33 -17.54 4.50
N LEU A 93 15.43 -16.64 4.10
CA LEU A 93 15.46 -16.00 2.78
C LEU A 93 16.70 -15.12 2.61
N PHE A 94 16.94 -14.20 3.55
CA PHE A 94 18.00 -13.21 3.46
C PHE A 94 19.32 -13.66 4.09
N ARG A 95 19.36 -14.86 4.68
CA ARG A 95 20.53 -15.41 5.40
C ARG A 95 21.11 -14.42 6.41
N LEU A 96 20.23 -13.82 7.21
CA LEU A 96 20.62 -12.78 8.16
C LEU A 96 21.47 -13.37 9.29
N ASN A 97 22.48 -12.62 9.71
CA ASN A 97 23.21 -12.90 10.95
C ASN A 97 22.45 -12.34 12.16
N GLU A 98 22.93 -12.64 13.37
CA GLU A 98 22.26 -12.23 14.61
C GLU A 98 22.07 -10.70 14.73
N THR A 99 23.05 -9.91 14.30
CA THR A 99 22.96 -8.44 14.32
C THR A 99 21.84 -7.93 13.41
N LYS A 100 21.83 -8.38 12.15
CA LYS A 100 20.79 -8.01 11.18
C LYS A 100 19.40 -8.50 11.59
N ALA A 101 19.32 -9.65 12.26
CA ALA A 101 18.07 -10.14 12.82
C ALA A 101 17.52 -9.20 13.91
N LYS A 102 18.38 -8.72 14.82
CA LYS A 102 18.00 -7.75 15.87
C LYS A 102 17.57 -6.42 15.26
N GLU A 103 18.26 -5.95 14.23
CA GLU A 103 17.88 -4.75 13.49
C GLU A 103 16.51 -4.91 12.83
N LEU A 104 16.25 -6.05 12.19
CA LEU A 104 14.96 -6.35 11.59
C LEU A 104 13.81 -6.29 12.62
N VAL A 105 13.99 -6.91 13.79
CA VAL A 105 13.01 -6.83 14.89
C VAL A 105 12.73 -5.38 15.28
N GLN A 106 13.78 -4.56 15.44
CA GLN A 106 13.61 -3.15 15.78
C GLN A 106 12.88 -2.35 14.69
N LEU A 107 13.08 -2.71 13.42
CA LEU A 107 12.37 -2.08 12.31
C LEU A 107 10.90 -2.49 12.26
N LEU A 108 10.59 -3.77 12.48
CA LEU A 108 9.20 -4.27 12.52
C LEU A 108 8.40 -3.62 13.65
N GLN A 109 9.02 -3.38 14.81
CA GLN A 109 8.39 -2.66 15.92
C GLN A 109 8.03 -1.20 15.59
N LYS A 110 8.68 -0.62 14.58
CA LYS A 110 8.40 0.75 14.10
C LYS A 110 7.41 0.78 12.94
N THR A 111 6.99 -0.38 12.42
CA THR A 111 5.99 -0.44 11.35
C THR A 111 4.69 0.21 11.81
N PRO A 112 4.10 1.12 11.01
CA PRO A 112 2.87 1.81 11.40
C PRO A 112 1.73 0.84 11.71
N GLN A 113 0.98 1.13 12.77
CA GLN A 113 -0.27 0.45 13.08
C GLN A 113 -1.40 1.07 12.26
N LEU A 114 -1.86 0.32 11.26
CA LEU A 114 -2.88 0.80 10.32
C LEU A 114 -4.29 0.65 10.87
N LYS A 115 -5.20 1.50 10.37
CA LYS A 115 -6.65 1.41 10.60
C LYS A 115 -7.38 1.15 9.27
N ILE A 116 -8.64 0.77 9.34
CA ILE A 116 -9.52 0.62 8.16
C ILE A 116 -10.47 1.81 8.13
N CYS A 117 -10.55 2.48 6.98
CA CYS A 117 -11.53 3.55 6.77
C CYS A 117 -12.94 2.96 6.74
N VAL A 118 -13.87 3.51 7.53
CA VAL A 118 -15.25 3.00 7.58
C VAL A 118 -16.05 3.22 6.29
N VAL A 119 -15.60 4.13 5.43
CA VAL A 119 -16.29 4.49 4.19
C VAL A 119 -15.77 3.68 3.02
N CYS A 120 -14.47 3.75 2.76
CA CYS A 120 -13.87 3.12 1.58
C CYS A 120 -13.25 1.75 1.85
N ASN A 121 -13.23 1.27 3.11
CA ASN A 121 -12.64 -0.01 3.52
C ASN A 121 -11.15 -0.20 3.22
N HIS A 122 -10.41 0.88 2.89
CA HIS A 122 -8.97 0.84 2.67
C HIS A 122 -8.20 1.02 3.98
N HIS A 123 -7.00 0.44 4.03
CA HIS A 123 -6.02 0.70 5.07
C HIS A 123 -5.48 2.13 4.98
N PHE A 124 -5.26 2.75 6.14
CA PHE A 124 -4.58 4.02 6.23
C PHE A 124 -3.75 4.11 7.52
N ASN A 125 -2.67 4.89 7.46
CA ASN A 125 -1.86 5.19 8.62
C ASN A 125 -2.44 6.42 9.36
N PRO A 126 -2.99 6.27 10.58
CA PRO A 126 -3.51 7.42 11.33
C PRO A 126 -2.41 8.41 11.73
N ASN A 127 -1.16 7.95 11.80
CA ASN A 127 0.01 8.73 12.17
C ASN A 127 0.81 9.25 10.98
N ASP A 128 0.27 9.19 9.76
CA ASP A 128 0.90 9.71 8.56
C ASP A 128 1.35 11.17 8.76
N PRO A 129 2.63 11.52 8.52
CA PRO A 129 3.12 12.89 8.62
C PRO A 129 2.27 13.90 7.84
N ALA A 130 1.78 13.54 6.66
CA ALA A 130 0.94 14.43 5.86
C ALA A 130 -0.38 14.78 6.57
N ARG A 131 -0.95 13.85 7.35
CA ARG A 131 -2.14 14.12 8.17
C ARG A 131 -1.82 15.12 9.28
N LYS A 132 -0.67 14.95 9.94
CA LYS A 132 -0.21 15.85 11.01
C LYS A 132 0.05 17.26 10.50
N ASP A 133 0.69 17.38 9.34
CA ASP A 133 0.98 18.66 8.71
C ASP A 133 -0.31 19.42 8.33
N LEU A 134 -1.36 18.68 7.97
CA LEU A 134 -2.70 19.22 7.70
C LEU A 134 -3.54 19.43 8.98
N GLY A 135 -3.01 19.14 10.17
CA GLY A 135 -3.73 19.27 11.44
C GLY A 135 -4.86 18.24 11.64
N ILE A 136 -4.80 17.11 10.93
CA ILE A 136 -5.80 16.05 11.00
C ILE A 136 -5.40 15.05 12.09
N GLU A 137 -5.96 15.20 13.28
CA GLU A 137 -5.78 14.26 14.40
C GLU A 137 -6.73 13.05 14.33
N GLY A 138 -7.82 13.19 13.57
CA GLY A 138 -8.81 12.15 13.29
C GLY A 138 -9.98 12.75 12.51
N ILE A 139 -10.68 11.93 11.74
CA ILE A 139 -11.89 12.34 11.04
C ILE A 139 -12.91 11.26 11.32
N TYR A 140 -13.91 11.55 12.14
CA TYR A 140 -14.87 10.55 12.60
C TYR A 140 -16.24 10.81 11.98
N VAL A 141 -17.00 9.73 11.74
CA VAL A 141 -18.40 9.85 11.30
C VAL A 141 -19.27 10.34 12.47
N ASP A 142 -19.03 9.80 13.67
CA ASP A 142 -19.60 10.30 14.93
C ASP A 142 -18.47 10.93 15.77
N GLU A 143 -18.39 12.25 15.77
CA GLU A 143 -17.40 13.01 16.55
C GLU A 143 -17.59 12.85 18.07
N GLU A 144 -18.84 12.74 18.55
CA GLU A 144 -19.13 12.66 19.99
C GLU A 144 -18.67 11.32 20.58
N LYS A 145 -18.79 10.24 19.81
CA LYS A 145 -18.34 8.91 20.23
C LYS A 145 -16.95 8.53 19.70
N SER A 146 -16.35 9.36 18.84
CA SER A 146 -15.14 9.03 18.09
C SER A 146 -15.28 7.69 17.37
N GLU A 147 -16.48 7.42 16.82
CA GLU A 147 -16.79 6.17 16.14
C GLU A 147 -16.62 6.34 14.63
N GLY A 148 -16.05 5.30 14.03
CA GLY A 148 -15.86 5.18 12.60
C GLY A 148 -14.93 6.23 11.99
N GLU A 149 -13.63 5.95 12.00
CA GLU A 149 -12.62 6.86 11.47
C GLU A 149 -12.49 6.77 9.93
N CYS A 150 -12.37 7.92 9.29
CA CYS A 150 -12.19 8.12 7.87
C CYS A 150 -10.72 8.38 7.51
N CYS A 151 -10.29 7.83 6.38
CA CYS A 151 -8.93 8.04 5.87
C CYS A 151 -8.73 9.43 5.26
N SER A 152 -9.79 10.16 4.88
CA SER A 152 -9.66 11.51 4.34
C SER A 152 -10.92 12.36 4.52
N PRO A 153 -10.83 13.69 4.39
CA PRO A 153 -12.01 14.56 4.41
C PRO A 153 -13.06 14.19 3.36
N GLN A 154 -12.62 13.73 2.18
CA GLN A 154 -13.53 13.30 1.12
C GLN A 154 -14.38 12.11 1.57
N CYS A 155 -13.79 11.11 2.23
CA CYS A 155 -14.54 9.98 2.77
C CYS A 155 -15.55 10.43 3.84
N ALA A 156 -15.19 11.40 4.69
CA ALA A 156 -16.13 11.91 5.68
C ALA A 156 -17.33 12.64 5.06
N VAL A 157 -17.09 13.43 4.01
CA VAL A 157 -18.19 14.06 3.24
C VAL A 157 -19.08 12.99 2.59
N GLU A 158 -18.50 11.93 2.03
CA GLU A 158 -19.25 10.80 1.47
C GLU A 158 -20.13 10.10 2.51
N ALA A 159 -19.62 9.89 3.74
CA ALA A 159 -20.40 9.30 4.82
C ALA A 159 -21.66 10.10 5.14
N VAL A 160 -21.51 11.43 5.30
CA VAL A 160 -22.64 12.33 5.58
C VAL A 160 -23.66 12.33 4.44
N LEU A 161 -23.20 12.33 3.19
CA LEU A 161 -24.09 12.27 2.02
C LEU A 161 -24.85 10.96 1.93
N HIS A 162 -24.26 9.85 2.35
CA HIS A 162 -24.94 8.56 2.42
C HIS A 162 -26.03 8.56 3.49
N GLU A 163 -25.73 9.04 4.70
CA GLU A 163 -26.74 9.16 5.77
C GLU A 163 -27.92 10.04 5.37
N MET A 164 -27.68 11.13 4.64
CA MET A 164 -28.75 12.01 4.14
C MET A 164 -29.61 11.39 3.03
N LYS A 165 -29.08 10.41 2.27
CA LYS A 165 -29.84 9.72 1.22
C LYS A 165 -30.71 8.60 1.77
N ASP A 166 -30.29 8.00 2.87
CA ASP A 166 -30.98 6.88 3.52
C ASP A 166 -32.02 7.35 4.56
N ALA A 167 -32.16 8.66 4.79
CA ALA A 167 -33.14 9.31 5.67
C ALA A 167 -34.38 9.82 4.93
#